data_AF-A0A967CKN4-F1
#
_entry.id   AF-A0A967CKN4-F1
#
_cell.length_a   1.000
_cell.length_b   1.000
_cell.length_c   1.000
_cell.angle_alpha   90.00
_cell.angle_beta   90.00
_cell.angle_gamma   90.00
#
_symmetry.space_group_name_H-M   'P 1'
#
loop_
_entity.id
_entity.type
_entity.pdbx_description
1 polymer ?
#
loop_
_entity_poly.entity_id
_entity_poly.type
_entity_poly.pdbx_seq_one_letter_code
_entity_poly.pdbx_strand_id
1 'polypeptide(L)'
;LGMVLERSYKHKGATFTEILQNCIVYNDGVFNDHTGKEAGLDKQLHLEHGQPMLFGDDKQFGLALDLNLSPIIVDAKKELSKVLIHDETNEMLALMLMNLNTKQFPMAFGVIYAKPKNTFENDFHQKQNRFKRDKSVLNILKNGTTWKVD
;
A
#
# COMPACT_ATOMS: atom_id res chain seq x y z
N LEU A 1 -9.30 -2.01 -11.03
CA LEU A 1 -7.98 -1.69 -11.62
C LEU A 1 -7.84 -0.21 -12.02
N GLY A 2 -8.72 0.35 -12.86
CA GLY A 2 -8.57 1.73 -13.38
C GLY A 2 -8.38 2.81 -12.30
N MET A 3 -9.20 2.77 -11.23
CA MET A 3 -9.08 3.69 -10.09
C MET A 3 -7.68 3.66 -9.45
N VAL A 4 -7.10 2.48 -9.23
CA VAL A 4 -5.78 2.33 -8.59
C VAL A 4 -4.69 2.91 -9.50
N LEU A 5 -4.73 2.62 -10.80
CA LEU A 5 -3.74 3.17 -11.75
C LEU A 5 -3.83 4.70 -11.84
N GLU A 6 -5.04 5.26 -11.85
CA GLU A 6 -5.24 6.71 -11.84
C GLU A 6 -4.69 7.35 -10.55
N ARG A 7 -4.95 6.73 -9.40
CA ARG A 7 -4.43 7.18 -8.10
C ARG A 7 -2.90 7.11 -8.06
N SER A 8 -2.30 6.02 -8.55
CA SER A 8 -0.84 5.88 -8.65
C SER A 8 -0.23 6.96 -9.54
N TYR A 9 -0.81 7.22 -10.72
CA TYR A 9 -0.35 8.29 -11.61
C TYR A 9 -0.42 9.68 -10.97
N LYS A 10 -1.49 9.97 -10.22
CA LYS A 10 -1.69 11.27 -9.56
C LYS A 10 -0.81 11.45 -8.33
N HIS A 11 -0.33 10.37 -7.72
CA HIS A 11 0.48 10.44 -6.50
C HIS A 11 1.82 11.15 -6.76
N LYS A 12 2.19 12.06 -5.87
CA LYS A 12 3.46 12.80 -5.92
C LYS A 12 4.47 12.10 -5.02
N GLY A 13 5.20 11.15 -5.59
CA GLY A 13 6.18 10.34 -4.87
C GLY A 13 6.35 8.98 -5.53
N ALA A 14 6.96 8.04 -4.81
CA ALA A 14 7.06 6.67 -5.25
C ALA A 14 5.73 5.94 -5.06
N THR A 15 5.35 5.13 -6.05
CA THR A 15 4.17 4.27 -5.98
C THR A 15 4.55 2.83 -6.31
N PHE A 16 3.92 1.89 -5.61
CA PHE A 16 3.99 0.48 -5.93
C PHE A 16 2.57 -0.04 -6.18
N THR A 17 2.35 -0.72 -7.30
CA THR A 17 1.05 -1.30 -7.65
C THR A 17 1.28 -2.74 -8.06
N GLU A 18 0.82 -3.66 -7.22
CA GLU A 18 0.81 -5.09 -7.52
C GLU A 18 -0.44 -5.42 -8.35
N ILE A 19 -0.23 -6.13 -9.47
CA ILE A 19 -1.31 -6.60 -10.34
C ILE A 19 -1.22 -8.11 -10.41
N LEU A 20 -2.22 -8.79 -9.85
CA LEU A 20 -2.34 -10.24 -9.92
C LEU A 20 -2.77 -10.62 -11.33
N GLN A 21 -1.80 -10.98 -12.15
CA GLN A 21 -2.01 -11.33 -13.55
C GLN A 21 -1.75 -12.82 -13.75
N ASN A 22 -2.80 -13.54 -14.16
CA ASN A 22 -2.66 -14.93 -14.56
C ASN A 22 -1.87 -15.04 -15.88
N CYS A 23 -1.00 -16.04 -15.97
CA CYS A 23 -0.31 -16.41 -17.20
C CYS A 23 -0.85 -17.76 -17.67
N ILE A 24 -1.80 -17.73 -18.61
CA ILE A 24 -2.55 -18.92 -19.07
C ILE A 24 -1.62 -20.05 -19.57
N VAL A 25 -0.47 -19.71 -20.17
CA VAL A 25 0.43 -20.71 -20.76
C VAL A 25 1.28 -21.42 -19.71
N TYR A 26 1.76 -20.71 -18.69
CA TYR A 26 2.82 -21.20 -17.80
C TYR A 26 2.39 -21.37 -16.35
N ASN A 27 1.34 -20.69 -15.91
CA ASN A 27 0.94 -20.68 -14.51
C ASN A 27 -0.55 -20.40 -14.37
N ASP A 28 -1.35 -21.15 -15.13
CA ASP A 28 -2.79 -20.94 -15.20
C ASP A 28 -3.44 -21.17 -13.84
N GLY A 29 -4.30 -20.23 -13.46
CA GLY A 29 -5.14 -20.34 -12.27
C GLY A 29 -4.42 -20.11 -10.95
N VAL A 30 -3.17 -19.63 -10.95
CA VAL A 30 -2.39 -19.40 -9.72
C VAL A 30 -3.08 -18.45 -8.73
N PHE A 31 -3.93 -17.54 -9.22
CA PHE A 31 -4.68 -16.60 -8.37
C PHE A 31 -6.17 -16.96 -8.25
N ASN A 32 -6.61 -18.13 -8.74
CA ASN A 32 -8.03 -18.49 -8.75
C ASN A 32 -8.65 -18.56 -7.36
N ASP A 33 -7.87 -18.88 -6.33
CA ASP A 33 -8.31 -18.88 -4.93
C ASP A 33 -8.76 -17.49 -4.43
N HIS A 34 -8.42 -16.43 -5.16
CA HIS A 34 -8.75 -15.05 -4.83
C HIS A 34 -9.54 -14.35 -5.93
N THR A 35 -9.22 -14.59 -7.20
CA THR A 35 -9.80 -13.89 -8.35
C THR A 35 -10.68 -14.78 -9.24
N GLY A 36 -10.74 -16.09 -8.96
CA GLY A 36 -11.55 -17.03 -9.71
C GLY A 36 -13.04 -16.80 -9.47
N LYS A 37 -13.88 -17.27 -10.40
CA LYS A 37 -15.36 -17.17 -10.27
C LYS A 37 -15.88 -17.83 -9.00
N GLU A 38 -15.21 -18.89 -8.54
CA GLU A 38 -15.56 -19.65 -7.34
C GLU A 38 -15.02 -19.03 -6.04
N ALA A 39 -13.99 -18.19 -6.10
CA ALA A 39 -13.47 -17.49 -4.91
C ALA A 39 -14.49 -16.48 -4.36
N GLY A 40 -15.38 -15.97 -5.22
CA GLY A 40 -16.50 -15.13 -4.82
C GLY A 40 -16.09 -13.82 -4.14
N LEU A 41 -17.08 -13.09 -3.62
CA LEU A 41 -16.88 -11.86 -2.85
C LEU A 41 -16.34 -12.14 -1.43
N ASP A 42 -16.40 -13.38 -0.97
CA ASP A 42 -15.94 -13.78 0.37
C ASP A 42 -14.41 -13.81 0.50
N LYS A 43 -13.68 -13.92 -0.61
CA LYS A 43 -12.20 -13.97 -0.63
C LYS A 43 -11.54 -12.63 -0.98
N GLN A 44 -12.33 -11.60 -1.26
CA GLN A 44 -11.84 -10.28 -1.67
C GLN A 44 -12.37 -9.19 -0.75
N LEU A 45 -11.46 -8.38 -0.21
CA LEU A 45 -11.78 -7.18 0.55
C LEU A 45 -11.44 -5.96 -0.31
N HIS A 46 -12.46 -5.30 -0.87
CA HIS A 46 -12.27 -4.08 -1.65
C HIS A 46 -12.26 -2.86 -0.73
N LEU A 47 -11.09 -2.23 -0.64
CA LEU A 47 -10.83 -1.11 0.26
C LEU A 47 -11.21 0.22 -0.37
N GLU A 48 -11.96 1.01 0.39
CA GLU A 48 -12.30 2.40 0.08
C GLU A 48 -12.01 3.27 1.30
N HIS A 49 -11.28 4.38 1.09
CA HIS A 49 -10.90 5.25 2.20
C HIS A 49 -12.14 5.85 2.90
N GLY A 50 -12.15 5.78 4.23
CA GLY A 50 -13.24 6.25 5.07
C GLY A 50 -14.44 5.29 5.13
N GLN A 51 -14.40 4.15 4.44
CA GLN A 51 -15.47 3.16 4.44
C GLN A 51 -15.17 1.97 5.37
N PRO A 52 -16.19 1.33 5.95
CA PRO A 52 -16.03 0.09 6.69
C PRO A 52 -15.47 -1.03 5.80
N MET A 53 -14.55 -1.84 6.34
CA MET A 53 -13.93 -2.97 5.65
C MET A 53 -14.87 -4.18 5.61
N LEU A 54 -15.82 -4.13 4.68
CA LEU A 54 -16.83 -5.16 4.48
C LEU A 54 -16.52 -6.03 3.27
N PHE A 55 -16.88 -7.30 3.35
CA PHE A 55 -16.69 -8.26 2.28
C PHE A 55 -17.77 -9.36 2.32
N GLY A 56 -17.71 -10.25 1.33
CA GLY A 56 -18.69 -11.29 1.11
C GLY A 56 -19.93 -10.83 0.38
N ASP A 57 -20.76 -11.81 0.00
CA ASP A 57 -22.05 -11.54 -0.64
C ASP A 57 -22.87 -10.57 0.22
N ASP A 58 -23.45 -9.54 -0.39
CA ASP A 58 -24.25 -8.53 0.31
C ASP A 58 -23.54 -7.87 1.54
N LYS A 59 -22.19 -7.82 1.53
CA LYS A 59 -21.37 -7.19 2.59
C LYS A 59 -21.65 -7.73 4.00
N GLN A 60 -21.95 -9.02 4.09
CA GLN A 60 -22.34 -9.69 5.33
C GLN A 60 -21.21 -9.85 6.37
N PHE A 61 -19.94 -9.81 5.94
CA PHE A 61 -18.78 -9.96 6.82
C PHE A 61 -18.01 -8.65 6.94
N GLY A 62 -17.37 -8.44 8.09
CA GLY A 62 -16.49 -7.30 8.33
C GLY A 62 -15.17 -7.71 8.98
N LEU A 63 -14.10 -7.00 8.64
CA LEU A 63 -12.80 -7.15 9.28
C LEU A 63 -12.75 -6.30 10.56
N ALA A 64 -12.44 -6.92 11.69
CA ALA A 64 -12.36 -6.29 13.00
C ALA A 64 -11.06 -6.69 13.73
N LEU A 65 -10.81 -6.10 14.89
CA LEU A 65 -9.75 -6.52 15.81
C LEU A 65 -10.36 -7.09 17.09
N ASP A 66 -9.73 -8.14 17.64
CA ASP A 66 -10.01 -8.58 18.99
C ASP A 66 -9.28 -7.71 20.05
N LEU A 67 -9.43 -8.06 21.32
CA LEU A 67 -8.79 -7.34 22.43
C LEU A 67 -7.25 -7.45 22.42
N ASN A 68 -6.70 -8.42 21.70
CA ASN A 68 -5.26 -8.62 21.53
C ASN A 68 -4.73 -7.96 20.24
N LEU A 69 -5.54 -7.13 19.56
CA LEU A 69 -5.20 -6.50 18.29
C LEU A 69 -4.94 -7.51 17.15
N SER A 70 -5.55 -8.69 17.23
CA SER A 70 -5.50 -9.70 16.16
C SER A 70 -6.70 -9.53 15.22
N PRO A 71 -6.52 -9.67 13.90
CA PRO A 71 -7.61 -9.58 12.95
C PRO A 71 -8.61 -10.71 13.18
N ILE A 72 -9.90 -10.37 13.15
CA ILE A 72 -11.02 -11.31 13.25
C ILE A 72 -12.10 -10.94 12.23
N ILE A 73 -12.92 -11.91 11.85
CA ILE A 73 -14.08 -11.69 10.99
C ILE A 73 -15.34 -11.65 11.86
N VAL A 74 -16.18 -10.65 11.66
CA VAL A 74 -17.45 -10.48 12.37
C VAL A 74 -18.63 -10.47 11.41
N ASP A 75 -19.82 -10.79 11.93
CA ASP A 75 -21.10 -10.62 11.23
C ASP A 75 -21.45 -9.12 11.19
N ALA A 76 -21.24 -8.49 10.03
CA ALA A 76 -21.42 -7.05 9.87
C ALA A 76 -22.88 -6.62 10.01
N LYS A 77 -23.85 -7.53 9.78
CA LYS A 77 -25.27 -7.23 9.95
C LYS A 77 -25.66 -7.09 11.42
N LYS A 78 -24.87 -7.68 12.33
CA LYS A 78 -25.09 -7.60 13.79
C LYS A 78 -24.13 -6.65 14.49
N GLU A 79 -22.88 -6.60 14.05
CA GLU A 79 -21.77 -5.97 14.79
C GLU A 79 -21.04 -4.92 13.94
N LEU A 80 -21.77 -4.13 13.15
CA LEU A 80 -21.18 -3.12 12.27
C LEU A 80 -20.23 -2.15 12.98
N SER A 81 -20.52 -1.80 14.24
CA SER A 81 -19.68 -0.89 15.04
C SER A 81 -18.30 -1.45 15.41
N LYS A 82 -18.09 -2.77 15.27
CA LYS A 82 -16.78 -3.40 15.50
C LYS A 82 -15.91 -3.43 14.24
N VAL A 83 -16.51 -3.22 13.07
CA VAL A 83 -15.80 -3.29 11.78
C VAL A 83 -14.85 -2.11 11.66
N LEU A 84 -13.61 -2.38 11.27
CA LEU A 84 -12.61 -1.34 11.05
C LEU A 84 -13.00 -0.47 9.86
N ILE A 85 -12.71 0.83 9.99
CA ILE A 85 -12.82 1.80 8.90
C ILE A 85 -11.45 1.88 8.21
N HIS A 86 -11.44 1.79 6.88
CA HIS A 86 -10.19 1.86 6.12
C HIS A 86 -9.64 3.29 6.07
N ASP A 87 -8.50 3.50 6.70
CA ASP A 87 -7.71 4.73 6.60
C ASP A 87 -6.44 4.47 5.81
N GLU A 88 -6.40 4.93 4.54
CA GLU A 88 -5.24 4.77 3.67
C GLU A 88 -4.01 5.57 4.16
N THR A 89 -4.16 6.45 5.15
CA THR A 89 -3.04 7.21 5.74
C THR A 89 -2.46 6.54 6.99
N ASN A 90 -3.13 5.49 7.49
CA ASN A 90 -2.75 4.75 8.69
C ASN A 90 -1.77 3.63 8.36
N GLU A 91 -0.50 3.84 8.72
CA GLU A 91 0.59 2.91 8.44
C GLU A 91 0.45 1.56 9.19
N MET A 92 -0.05 1.57 10.43
CA MET A 92 -0.28 0.34 11.20
C MET A 92 -1.35 -0.53 10.55
N LEU A 93 -2.42 0.11 10.07
CA LEU A 93 -3.52 -0.57 9.41
C LEU A 93 -3.09 -1.15 8.06
N ALA A 94 -2.30 -0.39 7.29
CA ALA A 94 -1.71 -0.86 6.04
C ALA A 94 -0.80 -2.08 6.27
N LEU A 95 0.07 -2.03 7.27
CA LEU A 95 0.96 -3.15 7.64
C LEU A 95 0.15 -4.39 8.04
N MET A 96 -0.92 -4.22 8.82
CA MET A 96 -1.82 -5.32 9.17
C MET A 96 -2.46 -5.95 7.92
N LEU A 97 -3.02 -5.12 7.03
CA LEU A 97 -3.68 -5.59 5.80
C LEU A 97 -2.72 -6.35 4.88
N MET A 98 -1.48 -5.87 4.73
CA MET A 98 -0.45 -6.54 3.92
C MET A 98 0.03 -7.87 4.51
N ASN A 99 -0.10 -8.06 5.83
CA ASN A 99 0.32 -9.29 6.51
C ASN A 99 -0.84 -10.26 6.80
N LEU A 100 -2.05 -9.99 6.30
CA LEU A 100 -3.18 -10.91 6.46
C LEU A 100 -2.86 -12.27 5.83
N ASN A 101 -3.12 -13.33 6.59
CA ASN A 101 -3.07 -14.69 6.06
C ASN A 101 -4.28 -14.91 5.14
N THR A 102 -4.05 -14.85 3.83
CA THR A 102 -5.10 -14.95 2.79
C THR A 102 -5.79 -16.31 2.70
N LYS A 103 -5.31 -17.33 3.45
CA LYS A 103 -6.05 -18.58 3.64
C LYS A 103 -7.24 -18.43 4.59
N GLN A 104 -7.11 -17.56 5.59
CA GLN A 104 -8.11 -17.33 6.65
C GLN A 104 -8.90 -16.04 6.42
N PHE A 105 -8.27 -15.01 5.87
CA PHE A 105 -8.85 -13.69 5.65
C PHE A 105 -8.97 -13.38 4.14
N PRO A 106 -9.88 -12.49 3.74
CA PRO A 106 -9.94 -12.04 2.35
C PRO A 106 -8.67 -11.28 1.97
N MET A 107 -8.28 -11.38 0.70
CA MET A 107 -7.18 -10.59 0.14
C MET A 107 -7.64 -9.14 -0.07
N ALA A 108 -6.80 -8.19 0.36
CA ALA A 108 -7.07 -6.76 0.22
C ALA A 108 -6.82 -6.27 -1.21
N PHE A 109 -7.79 -5.58 -1.80
CA PHE A 109 -7.72 -4.93 -3.11
C PHE A 109 -8.05 -3.44 -2.98
N GLY A 110 -7.39 -2.60 -3.78
CA GLY A 110 -7.58 -1.15 -3.78
C GLY A 110 -6.32 -0.41 -3.33
N VAL A 111 -6.48 0.80 -2.80
CA VAL A 111 -5.37 1.57 -2.23
C VAL A 111 -5.21 1.18 -0.77
N ILE A 112 -4.20 0.36 -0.47
CA ILE A 112 -3.90 -0.07 0.91
C ILE A 112 -3.30 1.08 1.72
N TYR A 113 -2.38 1.84 1.11
CA TYR A 113 -1.70 2.95 1.76
C TYR A 113 -1.37 4.06 0.77
N ALA A 114 -1.65 5.31 1.16
CA ALA A 114 -1.27 6.51 0.44
C ALA A 114 -1.09 7.66 1.44
N LYS A 115 0.16 8.13 1.58
CA LYS A 115 0.47 9.27 2.46
C LYS A 115 1.26 10.32 1.70
N PRO A 116 0.69 11.52 1.46
CA PRO A 116 1.44 12.63 0.89
C PRO A 116 2.64 12.97 1.78
N LYS A 117 3.84 12.96 1.19
CA LYS A 117 5.08 13.43 1.80
C LYS A 117 5.85 14.23 0.75
N ASN A 118 6.84 15.02 1.19
CA ASN A 118 7.76 15.63 0.26
C ASN A 118 8.47 14.55 -0.56
N THR A 119 8.60 14.80 -1.86
CA THR A 119 9.40 13.93 -2.72
C THR A 119 10.89 14.22 -2.52
N PHE A 120 11.72 13.26 -2.91
CA PHE A 120 13.17 13.41 -2.87
C PHE A 120 13.62 14.66 -3.63
N GLU A 121 13.07 14.90 -4.82
CA GLU A 121 13.40 16.03 -5.68
C GLU A 121 13.04 17.37 -5.02
N ASN A 122 11.85 17.45 -4.40
CA ASN A 122 11.43 18.65 -3.68
C ASN A 122 12.37 18.97 -2.51
N ASP A 123 12.74 17.95 -1.72
CA ASP A 123 13.68 18.12 -0.61
C ASP A 123 15.10 18.46 -1.08
N PHE A 124 15.54 17.87 -2.20
CA PHE A 124 16.84 18.14 -2.80
C PHE A 124 16.93 19.59 -3.30
N HIS A 125 15.94 20.05 -4.07
CA HIS A 125 15.94 21.40 -4.63
C HIS A 125 15.68 22.48 -3.58
N GLN A 126 14.88 22.24 -2.53
CA GLN A 126 14.76 23.17 -1.40
C GLN A 126 16.09 23.41 -0.69
N LYS A 127 16.92 22.37 -0.55
CA LYS A 127 18.23 22.46 0.11
C LYS A 127 19.29 23.13 -0.77
N GLN A 128 19.14 23.13 -2.09
CA GLN A 128 20.14 23.65 -3.02
C GLN A 128 20.39 25.16 -2.87
N ASN A 129 19.38 25.93 -2.46
CA ASN A 129 19.51 27.35 -2.13
C ASN A 129 20.38 27.64 -0.88
N ARG A 130 20.81 26.60 -0.14
CA ARG A 130 21.71 26.75 1.03
C ARG A 130 23.18 26.53 0.70
N PHE A 131 23.52 25.92 -0.44
CA PHE A 131 24.91 25.75 -0.84
C PHE A 131 25.41 27.05 -1.46
N LYS A 132 26.39 27.70 -0.81
CA LYS A 132 27.12 28.82 -1.42
C LYS A 132 27.78 28.29 -2.70
N ARG A 133 27.49 28.90 -3.86
CA ARG A 133 28.21 28.61 -5.10
C ARG A 133 29.68 28.96 -4.89
N ASP A 134 30.55 27.95 -4.86
CA ASP A 134 31.99 28.18 -4.95
C ASP A 134 32.33 28.57 -6.39
N LYS A 135 33.23 29.54 -6.58
CA LYS A 135 33.50 30.16 -7.89
C LYS A 135 34.35 29.26 -8.79
N SER A 136 34.92 28.18 -8.26
CA SER A 136 35.86 27.32 -8.99
C SER A 136 35.59 25.83 -8.76
N VAL A 137 35.40 25.10 -9.86
CA VAL A 137 35.30 23.63 -9.87
C VAL A 137 36.55 22.99 -9.24
N LEU A 138 37.72 23.61 -9.39
CA LEU A 138 38.98 23.13 -8.82
C LEU A 138 38.96 23.11 -7.29
N ASN A 139 38.28 24.07 -6.64
CA ASN A 139 38.18 24.11 -5.18
C ASN A 139 37.28 22.98 -4.65
N ILE A 140 36.22 22.67 -5.38
CA ILE A 140 35.30 21.57 -5.05
C ILE A 140 36.03 20.23 -5.13
N LEU A 141 36.80 20.00 -6.20
CA LEU A 141 37.57 18.77 -6.39
C LEU A 141 38.64 18.56 -5.30
N LYS A 142 39.12 19.65 -4.67
CA LYS A 142 40.10 19.60 -3.58
C LYS A 142 39.50 19.42 -2.18
N ASN A 143 38.19 19.56 -2.01
CA ASN A 143 37.50 19.49 -0.71
C ASN A 143 37.05 18.06 -0.31
N GLY A 144 37.42 17.03 -1.08
CA GLY A 144 37.12 15.63 -0.76
C GLY A 144 38.14 14.98 0.17
N THR A 145 37.77 13.89 0.82
CA THR A 145 38.68 13.06 1.60
C THR A 145 39.68 12.36 0.67
N THR A 146 40.89 12.89 0.53
CA THR A 146 41.96 12.25 -0.25
C THR A 146 42.78 11.33 0.65
N TRP A 147 43.07 10.11 0.20
CA TRP A 147 44.12 9.27 0.80
C TRP A 147 45.37 9.33 -0.07
N LYS A 148 46.55 9.16 0.55
CA LYS A 148 47.81 8.95 -0.17
C LYS A 148 48.04 7.45 -0.33
N VAL A 149 48.54 7.06 -1.50
CA VAL A 149 49.03 5.70 -1.77
C VAL A 149 50.54 5.80 -1.76
N ASP A 150 51.18 4.98 -0.93
CA ASP A 150 52.64 4.81 -0.90
C ASP A 150 53.11 3.86 -2.01
#